data_AF-A0A6G6YVW8-F1
#
_entry.id   AF-A0A6G6YVW8-F1
#
_cell.length_a   1.000
_cell.length_b   1.000
_cell.length_c   1.000
_cell.angle_alpha   90.00
_cell.angle_beta   90.00
_cell.angle_gamma   90.00
#
_symmetry.space_group_name_H-M   'P 1'
#
loop_
_entity.id
_entity.type
_entity.pdbx_description
1 polymer ?
#
loop_
_entity_poly.entity_id
_entity_poly.type
_entity_poly.pdbx_seq_one_letter_code
_entity_poly.pdbx_strand_id
1 'polypeptide(L)'
;MPADKLFINARLGDGAGSDMLVRDGRIVAIEARAERPAGVEIVDLGNALVVPGFVEGHIHLDTSFYGDTWRPHRPCTNGFNVHERVAFQAENLAAAAPMYVRARNQLDLCIGHGTTQMRSHVMVDGSVGLKSLETILRVREEYRDLIDIQLVAFPQSGILGSPGTPQLLDEAIRLGANVVGGLDPASFDRDVEGHLDVVFGVAHKHGVDVDIHLHDGGMLGAFEVEQIAARTRALGMEGRVAVSHAYGLGDIPADALKKTADILARSGVAIMTNAPGSRPFPPVATLRNAGVTVFSGNDNIRDSWWPYGDGDMLGRAMMIGYRSGFYTDDELAIAFDMVTAAGAKALRLEGYGLRVGDKADFVTLNAAHIQEAVVARPSGRSVYKGGVLTARDNRVVKDVDRS
;
A
#
# COMPACT_ATOMS: atom_id res chain seq x y z
N MET A 1 -1.35 26.22 -12.63
CA MET A 1 -0.33 25.70 -11.70
C MET A 1 -0.69 26.20 -10.32
N PRO A 2 -0.55 25.38 -9.26
CA PRO A 2 -0.86 25.84 -7.91
C PRO A 2 0.01 27.03 -7.55
N ALA A 3 -0.57 28.02 -6.85
CA ALA A 3 0.19 29.17 -6.36
C ALA A 3 1.29 28.71 -5.39
N ASP A 4 2.43 29.40 -5.42
CA ASP A 4 3.51 29.24 -4.46
C ASP A 4 2.97 29.44 -3.03
N LYS A 5 3.37 28.54 -2.11
CA LYS A 5 2.95 28.59 -0.71
C LYS A 5 4.13 28.55 0.24
N LEU A 6 4.02 29.30 1.33
CA LEU A 6 4.89 29.21 2.49
C LEU A 6 4.07 28.64 3.64
N PHE A 7 4.37 27.41 4.01
CA PHE A 7 3.81 26.79 5.20
C PHE A 7 4.64 27.20 6.40
N ILE A 8 4.05 27.86 7.39
CA ILE A 8 4.76 28.31 8.59
C ILE A 8 4.36 27.49 9.81
N ASN A 9 5.23 27.48 10.83
CA ASN A 9 5.00 26.76 12.08
C ASN A 9 4.74 25.25 11.85
N ALA A 10 5.51 24.62 10.95
CA ALA A 10 5.51 23.18 10.75
C ALA A 10 6.42 22.52 11.79
N ARG A 11 5.93 21.57 12.58
CA ARG A 11 6.80 20.73 13.43
C ARG A 11 7.24 19.52 12.62
N LEU A 12 8.53 19.40 12.32
CA LEU A 12 9.08 18.25 11.60
C LEU A 12 9.45 17.11 12.57
N GLY A 13 9.91 15.98 12.02
CA GLY A 13 10.19 14.76 12.79
C GLY A 13 11.30 14.91 13.85
N ASP A 14 12.15 15.94 13.75
CA ASP A 14 13.15 16.30 14.77
C ASP A 14 12.59 17.16 15.91
N GLY A 15 11.30 17.51 15.84
CA GLY A 15 10.60 18.33 16.83
C GLY A 15 10.79 19.83 16.66
N ALA A 16 11.63 20.29 15.73
CA ALA A 16 11.87 21.70 15.48
C ALA A 16 10.71 22.34 14.70
N GLY A 17 10.36 23.58 15.08
CA GLY A 17 9.49 24.42 14.28
C GLY A 17 10.24 24.90 13.05
N SER A 18 9.63 24.73 11.87
CA SER A 18 10.19 25.09 10.57
C SER A 18 9.13 25.74 9.70
N ASP A 19 9.60 26.54 8.75
CA ASP A 19 8.82 27.05 7.63
C ASP A 19 9.24 26.30 6.35
N MET A 20 8.28 25.96 5.50
CA MET A 20 8.48 25.17 4.29
C MET A 20 7.93 25.93 3.06
N LEU A 21 8.84 26.33 2.18
CA LEU A 21 8.49 26.98 0.92
C LEU A 21 8.22 25.92 -0.15
N VAL A 22 7.05 26.01 -0.78
CA VAL A 22 6.61 25.11 -1.85
C VAL A 22 6.36 25.90 -3.13
N ARG A 23 6.97 25.43 -4.22
CA ARG A 23 6.80 25.95 -5.58
C ARG A 23 6.55 24.80 -6.54
N ASP A 24 5.61 24.96 -7.46
CA ASP A 24 5.25 23.94 -8.45
C ASP A 24 5.02 22.54 -7.83
N GLY A 25 4.40 22.52 -6.65
CA GLY A 25 4.12 21.29 -5.90
C GLY A 25 5.33 20.58 -5.28
N ARG A 26 6.50 21.23 -5.23
CA ARG A 26 7.72 20.69 -4.61
C ARG A 26 8.24 21.58 -3.49
N ILE A 27 8.86 20.95 -2.51
CA ILE A 27 9.55 21.63 -1.41
C ILE A 27 10.86 22.22 -1.95
N VAL A 28 11.02 23.54 -1.89
CA VAL A 28 12.24 24.22 -2.38
C VAL A 28 13.11 24.77 -1.26
N ALA A 29 12.56 24.96 -0.06
CA ALA A 29 13.31 25.34 1.13
C ALA A 29 12.62 24.85 2.40
N ILE A 30 13.42 24.50 3.42
CA ILE A 30 13.00 24.22 4.79
C ILE A 30 13.94 25.01 5.70
N GLU A 31 13.40 25.95 6.47
CA GLU A 31 14.18 26.87 7.28
C GLU A 31 13.53 27.04 8.66
N ALA A 32 14.30 27.31 9.72
CA ALA A 32 13.73 27.53 11.05
C ALA A 32 12.77 28.73 11.10
N ARG A 33 13.01 29.72 10.22
CA ARG A 33 12.13 30.86 9.98
C ARG A 33 12.46 31.43 8.61
N ALA A 34 11.52 31.31 7.67
CA ALA A 34 11.72 31.78 6.32
C ALA A 34 11.39 33.28 6.19
N GLU A 35 12.04 33.95 5.23
CA GLU A 35 11.53 35.22 4.73
C GLU A 35 10.15 35.01 4.09
N ARG A 36 9.30 36.04 4.10
CA ARG A 36 7.94 36.00 3.53
C ARG A 36 7.95 36.70 2.18
N PRO A 37 8.16 36.00 1.06
CA PRO A 37 8.29 36.65 -0.24
C PRO A 37 6.94 37.24 -0.65
N ALA A 38 6.96 38.38 -1.33
CA ALA A 38 5.74 38.99 -1.86
C ALA A 38 5.07 38.04 -2.88
N GLY A 39 3.75 37.92 -2.81
CA GLY A 39 2.96 37.10 -3.74
C GLY A 39 2.90 35.59 -3.41
N VAL A 40 3.49 35.16 -2.28
CA VAL A 40 3.39 33.77 -1.79
C VAL A 40 2.24 33.68 -0.77
N GLU A 41 1.36 32.69 -0.94
CA GLU A 41 0.30 32.43 0.04
C GLU A 41 0.91 31.86 1.32
N ILE A 42 0.57 32.44 2.47
CA ILE A 42 1.06 31.97 3.77
C ILE A 42 0.00 31.08 4.41
N VAL A 43 0.38 29.85 4.74
CA VAL A 43 -0.47 28.88 5.42
C VAL A 43 0.14 28.56 6.79
N ASP A 44 -0.55 28.93 7.87
CA ASP A 44 -0.11 28.61 9.23
C ASP A 44 -0.56 27.19 9.61
N LEU A 45 0.41 26.31 9.92
CA LEU A 45 0.16 24.94 10.34
C LEU A 45 0.00 24.79 11.87
N GLY A 46 0.09 25.90 12.62
CA GLY A 46 -0.25 25.93 14.04
C GLY A 46 0.61 25.02 14.93
N ASN A 47 1.89 24.80 14.56
CA ASN A 47 2.79 23.86 15.23
C ASN A 47 2.35 22.40 15.20
N ALA A 48 1.47 22.02 14.26
CA ALA A 48 1.11 20.63 14.01
C ALA A 48 2.33 19.83 13.54
N LEU A 49 2.38 18.55 13.92
CA LEU A 49 3.36 17.61 13.41
C LEU A 49 3.10 17.38 11.92
N VAL A 50 4.09 17.65 11.09
CA VAL A 50 4.07 17.44 9.65
C VAL A 50 4.83 16.16 9.34
N VAL A 51 4.12 15.22 8.70
CA VAL A 51 4.69 13.95 8.25
C VAL A 51 4.47 13.79 6.75
N PRO A 52 5.31 13.00 6.03
CA PRO A 52 5.04 12.73 4.63
C PRO A 52 3.70 12.02 4.47
N GLY A 53 3.07 12.19 3.30
CA GLY A 53 1.81 11.52 2.99
C GLY A 53 1.91 10.00 3.16
N PHE A 54 0.85 9.37 3.68
CA PHE A 54 0.89 7.95 3.96
C PHE A 54 0.89 7.12 2.67
N VAL A 55 1.53 5.94 2.76
CA VAL A 55 1.65 4.99 1.66
C VAL A 55 0.78 3.77 1.97
N GLU A 56 -0.31 3.60 1.22
CA GLU A 56 -1.13 2.39 1.21
C GLU A 56 -0.50 1.37 0.26
N GLY A 57 0.37 0.52 0.79
CA GLY A 57 1.18 -0.38 -0.01
C GLY A 57 0.44 -1.57 -0.62
N HIS A 58 -0.77 -1.88 -0.17
CA HIS A 58 -1.55 -3.02 -0.66
C HIS A 58 -3.01 -2.88 -0.29
N ILE A 59 -3.85 -2.75 -1.31
CA ILE A 59 -5.30 -2.64 -1.19
C ILE A 59 -6.00 -3.27 -2.41
N HIS A 60 -7.32 -3.47 -2.33
CA HIS A 60 -8.16 -3.90 -3.46
C HIS A 60 -9.31 -2.92 -3.66
N LEU A 61 -9.23 -2.08 -4.71
CA LEU A 61 -10.26 -1.07 -5.03
C LEU A 61 -11.47 -1.64 -5.78
N ASP A 62 -11.30 -2.78 -6.44
CA ASP A 62 -12.32 -3.43 -7.27
C ASP A 62 -13.33 -4.26 -6.45
N THR A 63 -12.93 -4.77 -5.28
CA THR A 63 -13.74 -5.71 -4.48
C THR A 63 -14.50 -5.08 -3.29
N SER A 64 -14.04 -3.92 -2.79
CA SER A 64 -14.57 -3.27 -1.56
C SER A 64 -16.06 -2.93 -1.60
N PHE A 65 -16.79 -3.14 -0.51
CA PHE A 65 -18.18 -2.66 -0.37
C PHE A 65 -18.29 -1.35 0.42
N TYR A 66 -17.17 -0.64 0.63
CA TYR A 66 -17.20 0.62 1.36
C TYR A 66 -18.11 1.66 0.66
N GLY A 67 -19.01 2.27 1.44
CA GLY A 67 -20.03 3.19 0.92
C GLY A 67 -21.21 2.53 0.18
N ASP A 68 -21.30 1.19 0.19
CA ASP A 68 -22.49 0.42 -0.22
C ASP A 68 -23.19 -0.17 1.02
N THR A 69 -24.27 -0.91 0.79
CA THR A 69 -25.00 -1.67 1.81
C THR A 69 -24.08 -2.68 2.50
N TRP A 70 -24.18 -2.77 3.82
CA TRP A 70 -23.41 -3.73 4.61
C TRP A 70 -23.65 -5.18 4.14
N ARG A 71 -22.56 -5.89 3.86
CA ARG A 71 -22.59 -7.31 3.48
C ARG A 71 -21.98 -8.15 4.60
N PRO A 72 -22.76 -9.05 5.23
CA PRO A 72 -22.24 -9.90 6.28
C PRO A 72 -21.12 -10.82 5.76
N HIS A 73 -20.11 -11.04 6.60
CA HIS A 73 -19.10 -12.05 6.35
C HIS A 73 -19.74 -13.44 6.35
N ARG A 74 -19.49 -14.21 5.29
CA ARG A 74 -19.91 -15.61 5.18
C ARG A 74 -18.72 -16.51 5.51
N PRO A 75 -18.79 -17.33 6.58
CA PRO A 75 -17.74 -18.32 6.82
C PRO A 75 -17.75 -19.38 5.72
N CYS A 76 -16.57 -19.87 5.34
CA CYS A 76 -16.43 -21.05 4.49
C CYS A 76 -16.96 -22.29 5.20
N THR A 77 -17.33 -23.31 4.42
CA THR A 77 -18.00 -24.51 4.95
C THR A 77 -17.08 -25.35 5.83
N ASN A 78 -15.79 -25.44 5.51
CA ASN A 78 -14.83 -26.27 6.22
C ASN A 78 -13.46 -25.59 6.38
N GLY A 79 -13.39 -24.56 7.23
CA GLY A 79 -12.17 -23.76 7.40
C GLY A 79 -11.90 -22.84 6.21
N PHE A 80 -10.80 -22.10 6.23
CA PHE A 80 -10.49 -21.15 5.16
C PHE A 80 -10.25 -21.87 3.82
N ASN A 81 -10.96 -21.43 2.77
CA ASN A 81 -10.82 -21.97 1.42
C ASN A 81 -10.93 -20.83 0.39
N VAL A 82 -9.89 -20.63 -0.41
CA VAL A 82 -9.81 -19.52 -1.39
C VAL A 82 -10.92 -19.64 -2.45
N HIS A 83 -11.21 -20.84 -2.95
CA HIS A 83 -12.25 -21.03 -3.97
C HIS A 83 -13.66 -20.69 -3.47
N GLU A 84 -14.03 -21.09 -2.24
CA GLU A 84 -15.30 -20.70 -1.63
C GLU A 84 -15.40 -19.17 -1.46
N ARG A 85 -14.30 -18.49 -1.09
CA ARG A 85 -14.27 -17.02 -0.97
C ARG A 85 -14.45 -16.32 -2.30
N VAL A 86 -13.79 -16.80 -3.35
CA VAL A 86 -13.98 -16.28 -4.72
C VAL A 86 -15.44 -16.42 -5.15
N ALA A 87 -16.09 -17.54 -4.86
CA ALA A 87 -17.52 -17.72 -5.16
C ALA A 87 -18.41 -16.74 -4.37
N PHE A 88 -18.20 -16.59 -3.06
CA PHE A 88 -18.95 -15.62 -2.25
C PHE A 88 -18.74 -14.18 -2.72
N GLN A 89 -17.52 -13.84 -3.13
CA GLN A 89 -17.21 -12.54 -3.70
C GLN A 89 -17.99 -12.32 -5.00
N ALA A 90 -17.99 -13.28 -5.93
CA ALA A 90 -18.71 -13.16 -7.20
C ALA A 90 -20.22 -12.91 -6.97
N GLU A 91 -20.84 -13.67 -6.06
CA GLU A 91 -22.25 -13.48 -5.68
C GLU A 91 -22.51 -12.08 -5.11
N ASN A 92 -21.66 -11.63 -4.18
CA ASN A 92 -21.82 -10.32 -3.55
C ASN A 92 -21.57 -9.16 -4.52
N LEU A 93 -20.57 -9.29 -5.42
CA LEU A 93 -20.27 -8.28 -6.43
C LEU A 93 -21.39 -8.14 -7.46
N ALA A 94 -22.05 -9.22 -7.84
CA ALA A 94 -23.21 -9.18 -8.74
C ALA A 94 -24.38 -8.37 -8.15
N ALA A 95 -24.50 -8.33 -6.83
CA ALA A 95 -25.51 -7.55 -6.11
C ALA A 95 -25.01 -6.19 -5.61
N ALA A 96 -23.75 -5.83 -5.87
CA ALA A 96 -23.12 -4.61 -5.36
C ALA A 96 -23.39 -3.38 -6.23
N ALA A 97 -23.21 -2.20 -5.63
CA ALA A 97 -23.11 -0.97 -6.39
C ALA A 97 -22.01 -1.08 -7.46
N PRO A 98 -22.11 -0.32 -8.58
CA PRO A 98 -21.10 -0.35 -9.62
C PRO A 98 -19.69 -0.12 -9.09
N MET A 99 -18.71 -0.87 -9.61
CA MET A 99 -17.33 -0.87 -9.12
C MET A 99 -16.73 0.53 -8.99
N TYR A 100 -16.93 1.40 -9.99
CA TYR A 100 -16.40 2.76 -9.95
C TYR A 100 -16.96 3.58 -8.77
N VAL A 101 -18.20 3.35 -8.34
CA VAL A 101 -18.78 4.05 -7.18
C VAL A 101 -18.07 3.62 -5.90
N ARG A 102 -17.91 2.30 -5.73
CA ARG A 102 -17.26 1.72 -4.54
C ARG A 102 -15.78 2.09 -4.47
N ALA A 103 -15.07 2.04 -5.59
CA ALA A 103 -13.67 2.46 -5.69
C ALA A 103 -13.50 3.93 -5.29
N ARG A 104 -14.36 4.84 -5.79
CA ARG A 104 -14.36 6.26 -5.39
C ARG A 104 -14.60 6.45 -3.89
N ASN A 105 -15.58 5.74 -3.32
CA ASN A 105 -15.86 5.81 -1.89
C ASN A 105 -14.68 5.38 -1.03
N GLN A 106 -13.97 4.31 -1.43
CA GLN A 106 -12.80 3.82 -0.72
C GLN A 106 -11.58 4.74 -0.90
N LEU A 107 -11.40 5.34 -2.09
CA LEU A 107 -10.38 6.36 -2.30
C LEU A 107 -10.63 7.59 -1.43
N ASP A 108 -11.86 8.10 -1.42
CA ASP A 108 -12.24 9.24 -0.57
C ASP A 108 -11.95 8.95 0.92
N LEU A 109 -12.19 7.72 1.37
CA LEU A 109 -11.84 7.25 2.72
C LEU A 109 -10.32 7.31 2.96
N CYS A 110 -9.53 6.67 2.11
CA CYS A 110 -8.07 6.58 2.30
C CYS A 110 -7.39 7.96 2.22
N ILE A 111 -7.82 8.79 1.27
CA ILE A 111 -7.32 10.17 1.10
C ILE A 111 -7.72 11.01 2.31
N GLY A 112 -8.95 10.88 2.78
CA GLY A 112 -9.41 11.52 4.02
C GLY A 112 -8.51 11.24 5.21
N HIS A 113 -8.00 10.01 5.32
CA HIS A 113 -7.07 9.59 6.37
C HIS A 113 -5.60 9.94 6.14
N GLY A 114 -5.25 10.56 5.01
CA GLY A 114 -3.90 11.05 4.71
C GLY A 114 -3.08 10.20 3.75
N THR A 115 -3.71 9.23 3.08
CA THR A 115 -3.04 8.45 2.03
C THR A 115 -2.87 9.30 0.77
N THR A 116 -1.63 9.48 0.31
CA THR A 116 -1.31 10.21 -0.93
C THR A 116 -0.66 9.32 -1.99
N GLN A 117 -0.32 8.08 -1.63
CA GLN A 117 0.34 7.09 -2.47
C GLN A 117 -0.29 5.73 -2.21
N MET A 118 -0.59 4.96 -3.27
CA MET A 118 -1.31 3.70 -3.15
C MET A 118 -0.82 2.66 -4.17
N ARG A 119 -0.81 1.38 -3.78
CA ARG A 119 -0.76 0.24 -4.70
C ARG A 119 -2.00 -0.63 -4.52
N SER A 120 -2.85 -0.64 -5.55
CA SER A 120 -4.04 -1.50 -5.59
C SER A 120 -3.80 -2.72 -6.47
N HIS A 121 -4.14 -3.88 -5.97
CA HIS A 121 -4.33 -5.08 -6.77
C HIS A 121 -5.69 -5.04 -7.44
N VAL A 122 -5.76 -5.46 -8.70
CA VAL A 122 -6.98 -5.44 -9.51
C VAL A 122 -7.09 -6.74 -10.27
N MET A 123 -8.24 -7.41 -10.17
CA MET A 123 -8.46 -8.72 -10.78
C MET A 123 -8.27 -8.69 -12.30
N VAL A 124 -7.42 -9.58 -12.79
CA VAL A 124 -7.18 -9.87 -14.20
C VAL A 124 -7.09 -11.39 -14.37
N ASP A 125 -8.18 -12.01 -14.82
CA ASP A 125 -8.25 -13.45 -15.06
C ASP A 125 -9.35 -13.79 -16.07
N GLY A 126 -9.49 -15.07 -16.44
CA GLY A 126 -10.48 -15.54 -17.42
C GLY A 126 -11.95 -15.24 -17.09
N SER A 127 -12.29 -14.90 -15.83
CA SER A 127 -13.67 -14.61 -15.43
C SER A 127 -14.07 -13.16 -15.68
N VAL A 128 -13.13 -12.22 -15.56
CA VAL A 128 -13.36 -10.76 -15.71
C VAL A 128 -12.65 -10.14 -16.90
N GLY A 129 -11.71 -10.86 -17.53
CA GLY A 129 -10.82 -10.32 -18.55
C GLY A 129 -10.07 -9.11 -18.02
N LEU A 130 -10.17 -7.98 -18.73
CA LEU A 130 -9.56 -6.69 -18.35
C LEU A 130 -10.55 -5.69 -17.76
N LYS A 131 -11.83 -6.05 -17.63
CA LYS A 131 -12.91 -5.10 -17.31
C LYS A 131 -12.72 -4.39 -15.96
N SER A 132 -12.23 -5.12 -14.95
CA SER A 132 -11.91 -4.56 -13.64
C SER A 132 -10.79 -3.51 -13.77
N LEU A 133 -9.72 -3.85 -14.48
CA LEU A 133 -8.59 -2.96 -14.73
C LEU A 133 -9.00 -1.71 -15.52
N GLU A 134 -9.77 -1.85 -16.60
CA GLU A 134 -10.29 -0.71 -17.38
C GLU A 134 -11.10 0.25 -16.51
N THR A 135 -11.91 -0.30 -15.59
CA THR A 135 -12.72 0.51 -14.67
C THR A 135 -11.85 1.27 -13.67
N ILE A 136 -10.89 0.59 -13.04
CA ILE A 136 -10.01 1.22 -12.04
C ILE A 136 -9.02 2.19 -12.69
N LEU A 137 -8.55 1.94 -13.91
CA LEU A 137 -7.74 2.90 -14.69
C LEU A 137 -8.46 4.23 -14.90
N ARG A 138 -9.76 4.18 -15.23
CA ARG A 138 -10.58 5.39 -15.36
C ARG A 138 -10.70 6.14 -14.03
N VAL A 139 -10.97 5.43 -12.94
CA VAL A 139 -11.07 6.04 -11.60
C VAL A 139 -9.73 6.63 -11.17
N ARG A 140 -8.60 5.94 -11.45
CA ARG A 140 -7.25 6.46 -11.19
C ARG A 140 -7.03 7.82 -11.87
N GLU A 141 -7.42 7.95 -13.14
CA GLU A 141 -7.26 9.21 -13.87
C GLU A 141 -8.10 10.34 -13.26
N GLU A 142 -9.33 10.05 -12.82
CA GLU A 142 -10.20 11.02 -12.12
C GLU A 142 -9.58 11.52 -10.80
N TYR A 143 -8.71 10.73 -10.16
CA TYR A 143 -8.13 10.98 -8.84
C TYR A 143 -6.66 11.44 -8.88
N ARG A 144 -6.07 11.64 -10.06
CA ARG A 144 -4.63 11.94 -10.25
C ARG A 144 -4.13 13.18 -9.49
N ASP A 145 -5.01 14.14 -9.24
CA ASP A 145 -4.67 15.36 -8.49
C ASP A 145 -4.73 15.16 -6.96
N LEU A 146 -5.25 14.02 -6.49
CA LEU A 146 -5.49 13.74 -5.07
C LEU A 146 -4.59 12.62 -4.53
N ILE A 147 -4.27 11.62 -5.36
CA ILE A 147 -3.51 10.43 -4.97
C ILE A 147 -2.79 9.81 -6.18
N ASP A 148 -1.56 9.35 -5.98
CA ASP A 148 -0.82 8.59 -6.98
C ASP A 148 -1.08 7.07 -6.76
N ILE A 149 -1.50 6.34 -7.80
CA ILE A 149 -1.92 4.92 -7.69
C ILE A 149 -1.15 4.03 -8.66
N GLN A 150 -0.43 3.04 -8.12
CA GLN A 150 0.09 1.89 -8.86
C GLN A 150 -0.96 0.78 -8.92
N LEU A 151 -1.16 0.18 -10.09
CA LEU A 151 -2.08 -0.95 -10.27
C LEU A 151 -1.31 -2.24 -10.53
N VAL A 152 -1.61 -3.27 -9.76
CA VAL A 152 -1.11 -4.64 -9.95
C VAL A 152 -2.13 -5.43 -10.76
N ALA A 153 -1.71 -5.98 -11.90
CA ALA A 153 -2.51 -6.93 -12.66
C ALA A 153 -2.52 -8.28 -11.91
N PHE A 154 -3.62 -8.59 -11.22
CA PHE A 154 -3.66 -9.64 -10.21
C PHE A 154 -4.51 -10.85 -10.65
N PRO A 155 -3.89 -12.04 -10.87
CA PRO A 155 -4.59 -13.24 -11.28
C PRO A 155 -5.23 -13.96 -10.09
N GLN A 156 -6.29 -13.37 -9.53
CA GLN A 156 -6.99 -13.87 -8.33
C GLN A 156 -7.48 -15.32 -8.46
N SER A 157 -7.82 -15.75 -9.67
CA SER A 157 -8.27 -17.12 -9.99
C SER A 157 -7.15 -18.07 -10.43
N GLY A 158 -5.88 -17.74 -10.14
CA GLY A 158 -4.70 -18.48 -10.58
C GLY A 158 -4.32 -18.19 -12.03
N ILE A 159 -3.14 -18.66 -12.44
CA ILE A 159 -2.59 -18.42 -13.78
C ILE A 159 -2.73 -19.68 -14.63
N LEU A 160 -2.25 -20.82 -14.12
CA LEU A 160 -2.15 -22.06 -14.89
C LEU A 160 -3.50 -22.78 -14.97
N GLY A 161 -4.28 -22.72 -13.89
CA GLY A 161 -5.63 -23.29 -13.83
C GLY A 161 -6.70 -22.48 -14.58
N SER A 162 -6.37 -21.26 -15.05
CA SER A 162 -7.31 -20.32 -15.64
C SER A 162 -6.90 -19.97 -17.09
N PRO A 163 -7.44 -20.68 -18.10
CA PRO A 163 -7.04 -20.51 -19.50
C PRO A 163 -7.13 -19.05 -19.98
N GLY A 164 -6.08 -18.58 -20.67
CA GLY A 164 -6.00 -17.22 -21.19
C GLY A 164 -5.38 -16.20 -20.22
N THR A 165 -5.24 -16.54 -18.93
CA THR A 165 -4.69 -15.61 -17.92
C THR A 165 -3.26 -15.15 -18.23
N PRO A 166 -2.32 -15.99 -18.69
CA PRO A 166 -0.99 -15.49 -19.08
C PRO A 166 -1.03 -14.37 -20.14
N GLN A 167 -1.93 -14.48 -21.12
CA GLN A 167 -2.10 -13.47 -22.16
C GLN A 167 -2.77 -12.21 -21.63
N LEU A 168 -3.74 -12.36 -20.71
CA LEU A 168 -4.41 -11.23 -20.05
C LEU A 168 -3.45 -10.44 -19.17
N LEU A 169 -2.53 -11.09 -18.44
CA LEU A 169 -1.51 -10.40 -17.66
C LEU A 169 -0.58 -9.56 -18.54
N ASP A 170 -0.14 -10.12 -19.67
CA ASP A 170 0.65 -9.37 -20.66
C ASP A 170 -0.10 -8.17 -21.25
N GLU A 171 -1.40 -8.34 -21.52
CA GLU A 171 -2.27 -7.27 -22.04
C GLU A 171 -2.57 -6.20 -20.99
N ALA A 172 -2.75 -6.59 -19.72
CA ALA A 172 -2.98 -5.68 -18.61
C ALA A 172 -1.82 -4.69 -18.42
N ILE A 173 -0.57 -5.16 -18.54
CA ILE A 173 0.60 -4.28 -18.51
C ILE A 173 0.59 -3.31 -19.70
N ARG A 174 0.29 -3.80 -20.91
CA ARG A 174 0.16 -2.95 -22.11
C ARG A 174 -0.95 -1.91 -21.97
N LEU A 175 -2.02 -2.22 -21.24
CA LEU A 175 -3.16 -1.33 -21.01
C LEU A 175 -2.87 -0.24 -19.97
N GLY A 176 -1.87 -0.43 -19.09
CA GLY A 176 -1.42 0.59 -18.14
C GLY A 176 -1.39 0.16 -16.67
N ALA A 177 -1.46 -1.14 -16.38
CA ALA A 177 -1.03 -1.67 -15.09
C ALA A 177 0.48 -1.47 -14.90
N ASN A 178 0.90 -1.21 -13.66
CA ASN A 178 2.28 -0.84 -13.32
C ASN A 178 3.12 -2.03 -12.87
N VAL A 179 2.47 -3.08 -12.38
CA VAL A 179 3.06 -4.20 -11.66
C VAL A 179 2.32 -5.47 -12.09
N VAL A 180 3.03 -6.60 -12.20
CA VAL A 180 2.40 -7.91 -12.42
C VAL A 180 2.31 -8.68 -11.10
N GLY A 181 1.16 -9.30 -10.85
CA GLY A 181 0.91 -10.07 -9.64
C GLY A 181 0.93 -11.59 -9.86
N GLY A 182 0.86 -12.30 -8.74
CA GLY A 182 0.71 -13.76 -8.66
C GLY A 182 -0.03 -14.13 -7.37
N LEU A 183 -0.41 -15.40 -7.24
CA LEU A 183 -1.15 -15.91 -6.08
C LEU A 183 -0.79 -17.38 -5.82
N ASP A 184 -0.31 -17.66 -4.61
CA ASP A 184 -0.07 -18.99 -4.04
C ASP A 184 0.41 -20.04 -5.09
N PRO A 185 1.63 -19.87 -5.65
CA PRO A 185 2.17 -20.75 -6.69
C PRO A 185 2.05 -22.26 -6.36
N ALA A 186 2.19 -22.63 -5.07
CA ALA A 186 2.11 -24.01 -4.61
C ALA A 186 0.69 -24.48 -4.33
N SER A 187 -0.06 -23.86 -3.42
CA SER A 187 -1.38 -24.42 -3.04
C SER A 187 -2.48 -24.17 -4.06
N PHE A 188 -2.38 -23.10 -4.86
CA PHE A 188 -3.41 -22.75 -5.84
C PHE A 188 -3.11 -23.35 -7.21
N ASP A 189 -2.01 -22.94 -7.85
CA ASP A 189 -1.66 -23.42 -9.20
C ASP A 189 -0.97 -24.79 -9.19
N ARG A 190 -0.45 -25.24 -8.04
CA ARG A 190 0.21 -26.55 -7.85
C ARG A 190 1.41 -26.78 -8.76
N ASP A 191 2.01 -25.70 -9.24
CA ASP A 191 3.22 -25.66 -10.04
C ASP A 191 3.92 -24.32 -9.83
N VAL A 192 4.81 -24.30 -8.83
CA VAL A 192 5.55 -23.10 -8.42
C VAL A 192 6.40 -22.55 -9.56
N GLU A 193 7.05 -23.44 -10.30
CA GLU A 193 7.97 -23.04 -11.36
C GLU A 193 7.18 -22.44 -12.54
N GLY A 194 6.13 -23.13 -13.00
CA GLY A 194 5.30 -22.66 -14.10
C GLY A 194 4.59 -21.33 -13.79
N HIS A 195 4.08 -21.17 -12.55
CA HIS A 195 3.44 -19.92 -12.14
C HIS A 195 4.44 -18.76 -12.15
N LEU A 196 5.60 -18.95 -11.53
CA LEU A 196 6.60 -17.90 -11.42
C LEU A 196 7.25 -17.58 -12.77
N ASP A 197 7.39 -18.55 -13.68
CA ASP A 197 7.88 -18.31 -15.04
C ASP A 197 6.96 -17.38 -15.84
N VAL A 198 5.63 -17.50 -15.65
CA VAL A 198 4.68 -16.55 -16.26
C VAL A 198 4.84 -15.15 -15.65
N VAL A 199 4.79 -15.04 -14.32
CA VAL A 199 4.84 -13.74 -13.62
C VAL A 199 6.15 -13.00 -13.95
N PHE A 200 7.29 -13.65 -13.75
CA PHE A 200 8.60 -13.05 -14.03
C PHE A 200 8.85 -12.88 -15.52
N GLY A 201 8.29 -13.74 -16.37
CA GLY A 201 8.34 -13.58 -17.83
C GLY A 201 7.65 -12.30 -18.31
N VAL A 202 6.45 -12.01 -17.79
CA VAL A 202 5.74 -10.74 -18.05
C VAL A 202 6.53 -9.56 -17.49
N ALA A 203 7.01 -9.67 -16.25
CA ALA A 203 7.77 -8.59 -15.61
C ALA A 203 9.04 -8.23 -16.39
N HIS A 204 9.82 -9.24 -16.77
CA HIS A 204 11.05 -9.07 -17.54
C HIS A 204 10.77 -8.48 -18.93
N LYS A 205 9.73 -8.97 -19.63
CA LYS A 205 9.37 -8.49 -20.97
C LYS A 205 9.03 -7.00 -20.98
N HIS A 206 8.31 -6.51 -19.97
CA HIS A 206 7.83 -5.12 -19.93
C HIS A 206 8.66 -4.19 -19.04
N GLY A 207 9.63 -4.72 -18.29
CA GLY A 207 10.44 -3.95 -17.35
C GLY A 207 9.66 -3.42 -16.15
N VAL A 208 8.58 -4.13 -15.75
CA VAL A 208 7.71 -3.77 -14.63
C VAL A 208 8.07 -4.52 -13.36
N ASP A 209 7.59 -4.02 -12.22
CA ASP A 209 7.80 -4.65 -10.91
C ASP A 209 6.86 -5.85 -10.70
N VAL A 210 7.10 -6.62 -9.63
CA VAL A 210 6.31 -7.79 -9.22
C VAL A 210 5.77 -7.64 -7.80
N ASP A 211 4.53 -8.05 -7.57
CA ASP A 211 3.91 -8.12 -6.24
C ASP A 211 3.03 -9.38 -6.11
N ILE A 212 3.53 -10.42 -5.43
CA ILE A 212 2.87 -11.75 -5.37
C ILE A 212 2.18 -11.92 -4.02
N HIS A 213 0.90 -12.30 -4.05
CA HIS A 213 0.18 -12.77 -2.87
C HIS A 213 0.67 -14.15 -2.45
N LEU A 214 1.07 -14.28 -1.18
CA LEU A 214 1.53 -15.54 -0.62
C LEU A 214 0.93 -15.80 0.76
N HIS A 215 -0.11 -16.63 0.78
CA HIS A 215 -0.86 -17.02 1.96
C HIS A 215 -0.43 -18.37 2.52
N ASP A 216 0.30 -19.17 1.73
CA ASP A 216 0.78 -20.48 2.14
C ASP A 216 1.61 -20.40 3.43
N GLY A 217 1.25 -21.27 4.37
CA GLY A 217 1.80 -21.28 5.73
C GLY A 217 3.01 -22.19 5.89
N GLY A 218 3.70 -22.05 7.03
CA GLY A 218 4.81 -22.88 7.43
C GLY A 218 5.96 -22.93 6.40
N MET A 219 6.62 -24.09 6.34
CA MET A 219 7.78 -24.31 5.49
C MET A 219 7.46 -24.26 3.99
N LEU A 220 6.18 -24.42 3.58
CA LEU A 220 5.79 -24.29 2.19
C LEU A 220 5.89 -22.83 1.73
N GLY A 221 5.29 -21.90 2.48
CA GLY A 221 5.40 -20.47 2.19
C GLY A 221 6.85 -20.00 2.24
N ALA A 222 7.65 -20.49 3.19
CA ALA A 222 9.09 -20.17 3.23
C ALA A 222 9.83 -20.66 1.97
N PHE A 223 9.52 -21.87 1.47
CA PHE A 223 10.08 -22.39 0.23
C PHE A 223 9.72 -21.52 -0.98
N GLU A 224 8.47 -21.09 -1.09
CA GLU A 224 8.03 -20.21 -2.19
C GLU A 224 8.68 -18.83 -2.13
N VAL A 225 8.84 -18.25 -0.95
CA VAL A 225 9.63 -17.02 -0.76
C VAL A 225 11.07 -17.20 -1.26
N GLU A 226 11.69 -18.34 -0.97
CA GLU A 226 13.05 -18.64 -1.45
C GLU A 226 13.09 -18.78 -2.98
N GLN A 227 12.07 -19.38 -3.62
CA GLN A 227 11.97 -19.46 -5.08
C GLN A 227 11.79 -18.07 -5.73
N ILE A 228 10.94 -17.22 -5.15
CA ILE A 228 10.73 -15.84 -5.60
C ILE A 228 12.03 -15.05 -5.47
N ALA A 229 12.75 -15.17 -4.35
CA ALA A 229 14.03 -14.51 -4.14
C ALA A 229 15.12 -15.01 -5.11
N ALA A 230 15.15 -16.30 -5.42
CA ALA A 230 16.09 -16.87 -6.39
C ALA A 230 15.86 -16.29 -7.81
N ARG A 231 14.60 -16.25 -8.27
CA ARG A 231 14.23 -15.65 -9.56
C ARG A 231 14.52 -14.16 -9.62
N THR A 232 14.23 -13.44 -8.53
CA THR A 232 14.54 -12.01 -8.39
C THR A 232 16.02 -11.75 -8.68
N ARG A 233 16.93 -12.52 -8.08
CA ARG A 233 18.37 -12.38 -8.31
C ARG A 233 18.80 -12.85 -9.69
N ALA A 234 18.24 -13.95 -10.18
CA ALA A 234 18.59 -14.50 -11.49
C ALA A 234 18.29 -13.52 -12.64
N LEU A 235 17.26 -12.69 -12.48
CA LEU A 235 16.81 -11.72 -13.48
C LEU A 235 17.27 -10.28 -13.20
N GLY A 236 18.10 -10.05 -12.17
CA GLY A 236 18.58 -8.70 -11.82
C GLY A 236 17.47 -7.76 -11.36
N MET A 237 16.46 -8.29 -10.68
CA MET A 237 15.25 -7.58 -10.25
C MET A 237 15.31 -7.17 -8.77
N GLU A 238 16.50 -7.07 -8.17
CA GLU A 238 16.64 -6.68 -6.78
C GLU A 238 15.97 -5.32 -6.50
N GLY A 239 15.14 -5.28 -5.45
CA GLY A 239 14.36 -4.08 -5.10
C GLY A 239 13.19 -3.76 -6.04
N ARG A 240 12.74 -4.73 -6.86
CA ARG A 240 11.57 -4.62 -7.76
C ARG A 240 10.48 -5.66 -7.47
N VAL A 241 10.65 -6.46 -6.43
CA VAL A 241 9.77 -7.59 -6.11
C VAL A 241 9.27 -7.45 -4.67
N ALA A 242 7.96 -7.56 -4.50
CA ALA A 242 7.30 -7.66 -3.21
C ALA A 242 6.60 -9.01 -3.07
N VAL A 243 6.59 -9.53 -1.85
CA VAL A 243 5.71 -10.63 -1.45
C VAL A 243 4.72 -10.08 -0.45
N SER A 244 3.45 -10.16 -0.81
CA SER A 244 2.35 -9.74 0.04
C SER A 244 1.91 -10.87 0.96
N HIS A 245 1.62 -10.50 2.21
CA HIS A 245 1.24 -11.39 3.32
C HIS A 245 2.39 -12.21 3.90
N ALA A 246 3.00 -13.09 3.09
CA ALA A 246 4.07 -14.00 3.48
C ALA A 246 3.79 -14.73 4.81
N TYR A 247 2.56 -15.24 5.00
CA TYR A 247 2.11 -15.76 6.30
C TYR A 247 2.99 -16.87 6.86
N GLY A 248 3.55 -17.72 5.99
CA GLY A 248 4.48 -18.78 6.38
C GLY A 248 5.72 -18.29 7.14
N LEU A 249 6.12 -17.02 7.03
CA LEU A 249 7.23 -16.48 7.82
C LEU A 249 6.88 -16.33 9.31
N GLY A 250 5.58 -16.26 9.65
CA GLY A 250 5.10 -16.08 11.01
C GLY A 250 5.05 -17.35 11.86
N ASP A 251 5.12 -18.53 11.24
CA ASP A 251 4.90 -19.82 11.91
C ASP A 251 5.98 -20.89 11.62
N ILE A 252 7.14 -20.47 11.11
CA ILE A 252 8.32 -21.33 10.93
C ILE A 252 9.31 -21.25 12.11
N PRO A 253 10.17 -22.27 12.29
CA PRO A 253 11.25 -22.24 13.26
C PRO A 253 12.19 -21.02 13.11
N ALA A 254 12.72 -20.52 14.23
CA ALA A 254 13.51 -19.28 14.25
C ALA A 254 14.80 -19.33 13.42
N ASP A 255 15.43 -20.50 13.31
CA ASP A 255 16.61 -20.73 12.47
C ASP A 255 16.26 -20.66 10.97
N ALA A 256 15.13 -21.27 10.58
CA ALA A 256 14.59 -21.17 9.23
C ALA A 256 14.24 -19.71 8.90
N LEU A 257 13.52 -19.02 9.78
CA LEU A 257 13.18 -17.60 9.62
C LEU A 257 14.42 -16.73 9.41
N LYS A 258 15.47 -16.92 10.22
CA LYS A 258 16.72 -16.15 10.09
C LYS A 258 17.36 -16.38 8.73
N LYS A 259 17.43 -17.64 8.26
CA LYS A 259 17.98 -17.97 6.94
C LYS A 259 17.17 -17.33 5.82
N THR A 260 15.84 -17.42 5.87
CA THR A 260 14.96 -16.81 4.87
C THR A 260 15.04 -15.28 4.89
N ALA A 261 15.16 -14.65 6.07
CA ALA A 261 15.38 -13.22 6.22
C ALA A 261 16.68 -12.74 5.55
N ASP A 262 17.79 -13.49 5.74
CA ASP A 262 19.06 -13.20 5.07
C ASP A 262 18.96 -13.33 3.54
N ILE A 263 18.17 -14.29 3.05
CA ILE A 263 17.91 -14.46 1.61
C ILE A 263 17.14 -13.25 1.06
N LEU A 264 16.04 -12.86 1.73
CA LEU A 264 15.23 -11.70 1.37
C LEU A 264 16.04 -10.40 1.35
N ALA A 265 16.88 -10.18 2.37
CA ALA A 265 17.73 -8.99 2.44
C ALA A 265 18.72 -8.93 1.27
N ARG A 266 19.32 -10.06 0.89
CA ARG A 266 20.25 -10.15 -0.25
C ARG A 266 19.57 -10.03 -1.61
N SER A 267 18.34 -10.52 -1.75
CA SER A 267 17.57 -10.40 -3.01
C SER A 267 16.87 -9.06 -3.14
N GLY A 268 16.77 -8.26 -2.07
CA GLY A 268 16.01 -7.02 -2.06
C GLY A 268 14.50 -7.21 -2.22
N VAL A 269 13.99 -8.42 -1.97
CA VAL A 269 12.54 -8.69 -1.97
C VAL A 269 11.92 -8.03 -0.73
N ALA A 270 10.89 -7.21 -0.94
CA ALA A 270 10.14 -6.57 0.14
C ALA A 270 9.02 -7.49 0.64
N ILE A 271 8.69 -7.38 1.94
CA ILE A 271 7.57 -8.12 2.56
C ILE A 271 6.49 -7.13 2.96
N MET A 272 5.27 -7.34 2.48
CA MET A 272 4.09 -6.62 2.97
C MET A 272 3.38 -7.44 4.05
N THR A 273 2.96 -6.78 5.13
CA THR A 273 2.06 -7.36 6.13
C THR A 273 0.92 -6.41 6.45
N ASN A 274 -0.29 -6.96 6.60
CA ASN A 274 -1.44 -6.27 7.16
C ASN A 274 -1.68 -6.65 8.64
N ALA A 275 -0.84 -7.51 9.23
CA ALA A 275 -1.02 -8.11 10.55
C ALA A 275 -2.46 -8.64 10.78
N PRO A 276 -2.88 -9.71 10.06
CA PRO A 276 -4.27 -10.16 10.05
C PRO A 276 -4.70 -10.87 11.34
N GLY A 277 -5.71 -10.31 12.02
CA GLY A 277 -6.48 -10.96 13.08
C GLY A 277 -5.65 -11.78 14.08
N SER A 278 -6.02 -13.05 14.27
CA SER A 278 -5.31 -13.99 15.16
C SER A 278 -4.27 -14.85 14.44
N ARG A 279 -4.00 -14.62 13.16
CA ARG A 279 -3.07 -15.46 12.39
C ARG A 279 -1.61 -15.06 12.60
N PRO A 280 -0.67 -16.01 12.58
CA PRO A 280 0.74 -15.70 12.44
C PRO A 280 0.98 -14.79 11.23
N PHE A 281 1.96 -13.89 11.35
CA PHE A 281 2.33 -12.94 10.30
C PHE A 281 3.84 -12.70 10.35
N PRO A 282 4.45 -12.17 9.26
CA PRO A 282 5.89 -11.96 9.19
C PRO A 282 6.45 -11.21 10.41
N PRO A 283 7.41 -11.78 11.16
CA PRO A 283 7.98 -11.14 12.35
C PRO A 283 8.76 -9.88 11.99
N VAL A 284 8.10 -8.72 12.12
CA VAL A 284 8.56 -7.42 11.60
C VAL A 284 9.97 -7.08 12.10
N ALA A 285 10.20 -7.10 13.42
CA ALA A 285 11.50 -6.75 13.99
C ALA A 285 12.62 -7.66 13.47
N THR A 286 12.39 -8.98 13.42
CA THR A 286 13.38 -9.95 12.92
C THR A 286 13.76 -9.67 11.46
N LEU A 287 12.76 -9.47 10.59
CA LEU A 287 12.99 -9.18 9.18
C LEU A 287 13.70 -7.85 8.97
N ARG A 288 13.29 -6.80 9.67
CA ARG A 288 13.93 -5.48 9.58
C ARG A 288 15.36 -5.48 10.09
N ASN A 289 15.65 -6.19 11.18
CA ASN A 289 17.00 -6.35 11.71
C ASN A 289 17.93 -7.09 10.73
N ALA A 290 17.37 -7.97 9.88
CA ALA A 290 18.12 -8.60 8.79
C ALA A 290 18.33 -7.69 7.56
N GLY A 291 17.71 -6.50 7.52
CA GLY A 291 17.78 -5.56 6.41
C GLY A 291 16.66 -5.70 5.37
N VAL A 292 15.64 -6.52 5.64
CA VAL A 292 14.48 -6.67 4.75
C VAL A 292 13.63 -5.39 4.79
N THR A 293 13.17 -4.96 3.62
CA THR A 293 12.17 -3.88 3.55
C THR A 293 10.82 -4.47 3.90
N VAL A 294 10.28 -4.12 5.07
CA VAL A 294 8.95 -4.54 5.51
C VAL A 294 8.04 -3.32 5.45
N PHE A 295 6.91 -3.44 4.75
CA PHE A 295 5.94 -2.37 4.59
C PHE A 295 4.52 -2.89 4.83
N SER A 296 3.54 -2.01 4.73
CA SER A 296 2.17 -2.34 5.09
C SER A 296 1.15 -1.81 4.09
N GLY A 297 -0.03 -2.44 4.14
CA GLY A 297 -1.25 -1.98 3.53
C GLY A 297 -2.48 -2.47 4.30
N ASN A 298 -3.65 -1.94 3.97
CA ASN A 298 -4.89 -2.38 4.61
C ASN A 298 -5.31 -3.79 4.18
N ASP A 299 -4.90 -4.20 2.98
CA ASP A 299 -5.47 -5.31 2.24
C ASP A 299 -6.93 -5.02 1.84
N ASN A 300 -7.82 -5.99 1.92
CA ASN A 300 -9.24 -5.79 1.70
C ASN A 300 -9.86 -4.79 2.72
N ILE A 301 -10.79 -3.96 2.24
CA ILE A 301 -11.62 -3.09 3.09
C ILE A 301 -13.09 -3.44 2.88
N ARG A 302 -13.73 -3.98 3.94
CA ARG A 302 -15.17 -4.30 3.99
C ARG A 302 -15.66 -5.05 2.75
N ASP A 303 -15.16 -6.26 2.53
CA ASP A 303 -15.45 -7.00 1.31
C ASP A 303 -15.72 -8.51 1.49
N SER A 304 -15.70 -9.21 0.35
CA SER A 304 -15.70 -10.66 0.14
C SER A 304 -14.72 -11.48 0.98
N TRP A 305 -13.70 -10.87 1.57
CA TRP A 305 -12.57 -11.50 2.25
C TRP A 305 -12.47 -11.04 3.69
N TRP A 306 -12.55 -9.72 3.89
CA TRP A 306 -12.27 -9.10 5.18
C TRP A 306 -13.33 -8.06 5.56
N PRO A 307 -13.99 -8.20 6.72
CA PRO A 307 -15.01 -7.25 7.16
C PRO A 307 -14.43 -5.97 7.78
N TYR A 308 -13.13 -5.96 8.10
CA TYR A 308 -12.43 -4.82 8.69
C TYR A 308 -11.88 -3.88 7.59
N GLY A 309 -11.12 -2.87 8.02
CA GLY A 309 -10.53 -1.85 7.18
C GLY A 309 -11.24 -0.51 7.37
N ASP A 310 -10.46 0.50 7.70
CA ASP A 310 -10.88 1.90 7.87
C ASP A 310 -10.13 2.86 6.93
N GLY A 311 -9.22 2.34 6.08
CA GLY A 311 -8.41 3.15 5.16
C GLY A 311 -7.39 4.03 5.87
N ASP A 312 -7.21 3.86 7.19
CA ASP A 312 -6.28 4.65 7.99
C ASP A 312 -4.94 3.93 8.15
N MET A 313 -3.92 4.43 7.46
CA MET A 313 -2.57 3.90 7.54
C MET A 313 -1.93 4.08 8.93
N LEU A 314 -2.31 5.12 9.69
CA LEU A 314 -1.86 5.27 11.08
C LEU A 314 -2.57 4.26 12.00
N GLY A 315 -3.83 3.97 11.71
CA GLY A 315 -4.57 2.86 12.31
C GLY A 315 -3.89 1.51 12.06
N ARG A 316 -3.44 1.29 10.82
CA ARG A 316 -2.68 0.11 10.44
C ARG A 316 -1.34 0.01 11.15
N ALA A 317 -0.57 1.10 11.21
CA ALA A 317 0.69 1.17 11.95
C ALA A 317 0.51 0.81 13.43
N MET A 318 -0.52 1.37 14.08
CA MET A 318 -0.86 1.03 15.47
C MET A 318 -1.11 -0.47 15.64
N MET A 319 -1.95 -1.05 14.78
CA MET A 319 -2.29 -2.48 14.87
C MET A 319 -1.06 -3.37 14.67
N ILE A 320 -0.16 -3.02 13.76
CA ILE A 320 1.09 -3.75 13.54
C ILE A 320 2.01 -3.63 14.75
N GLY A 321 2.20 -2.42 15.29
CA GLY A 321 3.00 -2.21 16.49
C GLY A 321 2.48 -3.01 17.68
N TYR A 322 1.16 -2.94 17.92
CA TYR A 322 0.51 -3.69 19.00
C TYR A 322 0.67 -5.20 18.83
N ARG A 323 0.41 -5.74 17.63
CA ARG A 323 0.53 -7.18 17.37
C ARG A 323 1.97 -7.68 17.34
N SER A 324 2.94 -6.81 17.05
CA SER A 324 4.37 -7.13 17.06
C SER A 324 4.99 -7.04 18.45
N GLY A 325 4.25 -6.56 19.45
CA GLY A 325 4.78 -6.35 20.80
C GLY A 325 5.80 -5.21 20.86
N PHE A 326 5.55 -4.11 20.14
CA PHE A 326 6.39 -2.93 20.16
C PHE A 326 6.05 -2.03 21.35
N TYR A 327 7.07 -1.62 22.11
CA TYR A 327 6.92 -0.84 23.34
C TYR A 327 7.85 0.37 23.43
N THR A 328 8.93 0.40 22.64
CA THR A 328 9.92 1.49 22.65
C THR A 328 9.65 2.52 21.55
N ASP A 329 10.21 3.72 21.72
CA ASP A 329 10.07 4.79 20.73
C ASP A 329 10.65 4.41 19.36
N ASP A 330 11.75 3.64 19.33
CA ASP A 330 12.37 3.12 18.10
C ASP A 330 11.45 2.11 17.40
N GLU A 331 10.80 1.24 18.16
CA GLU A 331 9.85 0.26 17.61
C GLU A 331 8.56 0.93 17.10
N LEU A 332 8.07 1.95 17.80
CA LEU A 332 6.95 2.77 17.31
C LEU A 332 7.33 3.53 16.04
N ALA A 333 8.57 4.02 15.94
CA ALA A 333 9.09 4.60 14.70
C ALA A 333 9.16 3.57 13.56
N ILE A 334 9.49 2.30 13.83
CA ILE A 334 9.41 1.22 12.85
C ILE A 334 7.97 1.05 12.32
N ALA A 335 6.97 1.02 13.21
CA ALA A 335 5.57 0.88 12.80
C ALA A 335 5.11 2.07 11.92
N PHE A 336 5.54 3.28 12.25
CA PHE A 336 5.29 4.47 11.42
C PHE A 336 6.00 4.40 10.06
N ASP A 337 7.25 3.95 10.03
CA ASP A 337 8.06 3.83 8.81
C ASP A 337 7.45 2.83 7.81
N MET A 338 6.82 1.75 8.31
CA MET A 338 6.13 0.74 7.49
C MET A 338 4.98 1.31 6.64
N VAL A 339 4.41 2.44 7.05
CA VAL A 339 3.29 3.11 6.35
C VAL A 339 3.70 4.44 5.72
N THR A 340 5.00 4.72 5.71
CA THR A 340 5.61 5.90 5.10
C THR A 340 6.82 5.50 4.25
N ALA A 341 8.05 5.69 4.73
CA ALA A 341 9.25 5.55 3.90
C ALA A 341 9.58 4.10 3.50
N ALA A 342 9.26 3.09 4.32
CA ALA A 342 9.41 1.69 3.88
C ALA A 342 8.39 1.32 2.80
N GLY A 343 7.15 1.83 2.90
CA GLY A 343 6.15 1.73 1.83
C GLY A 343 6.62 2.42 0.55
N ALA A 344 7.12 3.65 0.66
CA ALA A 344 7.66 4.39 -0.48
C ALA A 344 8.84 3.68 -1.15
N LYS A 345 9.72 3.06 -0.35
CA LYS A 345 10.83 2.24 -0.85
C LYS A 345 10.33 1.01 -1.59
N ALA A 346 9.35 0.29 -1.03
CA ALA A 346 8.77 -0.91 -1.66
C ALA A 346 8.02 -0.59 -2.97
N LEU A 347 7.35 0.56 -3.03
CA LEU A 347 6.67 1.05 -4.22
C LEU A 347 7.61 1.81 -5.18
N ARG A 348 8.89 1.95 -4.83
CA ARG A 348 9.92 2.68 -5.59
C ARG A 348 9.50 4.11 -5.95
N LEU A 349 8.91 4.82 -5.00
CA LEU A 349 8.45 6.19 -5.19
C LEU A 349 9.65 7.14 -5.24
N GLU A 350 9.60 8.08 -6.18
CA GLU A 350 10.60 9.14 -6.32
C GLU A 350 10.09 10.46 -5.75
N GLY A 351 10.99 11.23 -5.12
CA GLY A 351 10.66 12.51 -4.50
C GLY A 351 9.65 12.38 -3.34
N TYR A 352 9.74 11.30 -2.58
CA TYR A 352 8.92 11.06 -1.40
C TYR A 352 9.68 11.42 -0.12
N GLY A 353 9.04 12.17 0.76
CA GLY A 353 9.60 12.58 2.04
C GLY A 353 9.27 14.02 2.34
N LEU A 354 10.09 14.62 3.19
CA LEU A 354 10.03 16.03 3.57
C LEU A 354 11.43 16.64 3.48
N ARG A 355 12.03 16.58 2.29
CA ARG A 355 13.32 17.20 1.98
C ARG A 355 13.19 18.17 0.82
N VAL A 356 14.13 19.10 0.70
CA VAL A 356 14.23 19.96 -0.48
C VAL A 356 14.36 19.09 -1.73
N GLY A 357 13.48 19.34 -2.71
CA GLY A 357 13.32 18.56 -3.94
C GLY A 357 12.15 17.58 -3.95
N ASP A 358 11.68 17.14 -2.77
CA ASP A 358 10.55 16.21 -2.66
C ASP A 358 9.24 16.87 -3.08
N LYS A 359 8.26 16.03 -3.46
CA LYS A 359 6.88 16.46 -3.66
C LYS A 359 6.34 16.98 -2.32
N ALA A 360 5.57 18.06 -2.35
CA ALA A 360 4.89 18.61 -1.17
C ALA A 360 3.62 17.79 -0.84
N ASP A 361 3.78 16.49 -0.65
CA ASP A 361 2.74 15.53 -0.28
C ASP A 361 2.88 15.21 1.22
N PHE A 362 2.03 15.78 2.06
CA PHE A 362 2.19 15.69 3.53
C PHE A 362 0.87 15.72 4.28
N VAL A 363 0.91 15.27 5.53
CA VAL A 363 -0.22 15.25 6.46
C VAL A 363 0.16 16.03 7.72
N THR A 364 -0.78 16.83 8.23
CA THR A 364 -0.66 17.44 9.56
C THR A 364 -1.38 16.60 10.60
N LEU A 365 -0.72 16.39 11.74
CA LEU A 365 -1.22 15.59 12.85
C LEU A 365 -1.25 16.42 14.12
N ASN A 366 -2.32 16.26 14.91
CA ASN A 366 -2.39 16.81 16.26
C ASN A 366 -1.68 15.88 17.26
N ALA A 367 -0.36 15.88 17.20
CA ALA A 367 0.55 15.14 18.07
C ALA A 367 1.87 15.92 18.18
N ALA A 368 2.65 15.69 19.23
CA ALA A 368 3.99 16.26 19.39
C ALA A 368 5.05 15.45 18.64
N HIS A 369 4.89 14.12 18.59
CA HIS A 369 5.88 13.18 18.05
C HIS A 369 5.22 12.04 17.26
N ILE A 370 5.98 11.38 16.38
CA ILE A 370 5.47 10.27 15.57
C ILE A 370 5.01 9.08 16.42
N GLN A 371 5.66 8.84 17.56
CA GLN A 371 5.33 7.77 18.49
C GLN A 371 3.94 7.99 19.11
N GLU A 372 3.68 9.22 19.58
CA GLU A 372 2.37 9.63 20.05
C GLU A 372 1.32 9.47 18.95
N ALA A 373 1.63 9.90 17.72
CA ALA A 373 0.73 9.76 16.59
C ALA A 373 0.35 8.29 16.33
N VAL A 374 1.31 7.36 16.36
CA VAL A 374 1.07 5.92 16.17
C VAL A 374 0.11 5.38 17.23
N VAL A 375 0.32 5.69 18.51
CA VAL A 375 -0.52 5.12 19.59
C VAL A 375 -1.89 5.80 19.67
N ALA A 376 -1.93 7.14 19.53
CA ALA A 376 -3.13 7.94 19.73
C ALA A 376 -4.04 7.98 18.49
N ARG A 377 -3.46 7.84 17.29
CA ARG A 377 -4.15 7.96 15.98
C ARG A 377 -5.02 9.23 15.93
N PRO A 378 -4.41 10.43 16.08
CA PRO A 378 -5.16 11.67 16.18
C PRO A 378 -6.07 11.88 14.97
N SER A 379 -7.29 12.37 15.25
CA SER A 379 -8.21 12.91 14.25
C SER A 379 -7.83 14.35 13.89
N GLY A 380 -8.63 15.03 13.08
CA GLY A 380 -8.38 16.43 12.75
C GLY A 380 -7.26 16.67 11.74
N ARG A 381 -6.94 15.65 10.92
CA ARG A 381 -5.83 15.69 9.97
C ARG A 381 -6.14 16.64 8.82
N SER A 382 -5.14 17.37 8.34
CA SER A 382 -5.18 18.01 7.02
C SER A 382 -4.19 17.33 6.09
N VAL A 383 -4.59 17.11 4.84
CA VAL A 383 -3.83 16.37 3.84
C VAL A 383 -3.53 17.29 2.68
N TYR A 384 -2.27 17.32 2.29
CA TYR A 384 -1.77 18.15 1.20
C TYR A 384 -1.18 17.26 0.11
N LYS A 385 -1.59 17.48 -1.15
CA LYS A 385 -0.99 16.88 -2.36
C LYS A 385 -0.40 18.00 -3.20
N GLY A 386 0.90 17.96 -3.49
CA GLY A 386 1.60 19.02 -4.20
C GLY A 386 1.40 20.41 -3.56
N GLY A 387 1.35 20.49 -2.23
CA GLY A 387 1.11 21.74 -1.49
C GLY A 387 -0.30 22.31 -1.63
N VAL A 388 -1.27 21.53 -2.09
CA VAL A 388 -2.69 21.90 -2.14
C VAL A 388 -3.44 21.08 -1.10
N LEU A 389 -4.27 21.73 -0.28
CA LEU A 389 -5.13 21.04 0.69
C LEU A 389 -6.17 20.19 -0.06
N THR A 390 -6.10 18.87 0.10
CA THR A 390 -6.97 17.91 -0.59
C THR A 390 -7.94 17.20 0.34
N ALA A 391 -7.64 17.12 1.63
CA ALA A 391 -8.58 16.61 2.63
C ALA A 391 -8.40 17.29 3.99
N ARG A 392 -9.50 17.37 4.75
CA ARG A 392 -9.52 17.82 6.14
C ARG A 392 -10.59 17.04 6.90
N ASP A 393 -10.31 16.69 8.16
CA ASP A 393 -11.26 16.02 9.06
C ASP A 393 -11.85 14.73 8.44
N ASN A 394 -10.98 13.90 7.86
CA ASN A 394 -11.33 12.65 7.17
C ASN A 394 -12.26 12.82 5.96
N ARG A 395 -12.30 14.01 5.34
CA ARG A 395 -13.11 14.29 4.15
C ARG A 395 -12.27 14.94 3.07
N VAL A 396 -12.38 14.41 1.85
CA VAL A 396 -11.82 15.05 0.66
C VAL A 396 -12.50 16.39 0.45
N VAL A 397 -11.71 17.43 0.21
CA VAL A 397 -12.20 18.75 -0.19
C VAL A 397 -12.59 18.64 -1.66
N LYS A 398 -13.89 18.54 -1.94
CA LYS A 398 -14.43 18.56 -3.31
C LYS A 398 -14.73 20.01 -3.68
N ASP A 399 -14.03 20.51 -4.69
CA ASP A 399 -14.11 21.85 -5.30
C ASP A 399 -15.31 22.73 -4.87
N VAL A 400 -15.12 23.43 -3.76
CA VAL A 400 -15.40 24.86 -3.68
C VAL A 400 -13.99 25.48 -3.61
N ASP A 401 -13.63 26.33 -4.58
CA ASP A 401 -12.30 26.97 -4.75
C ASP A 401 -11.27 26.29 -5.69
N ARG A 402 -11.72 25.70 -6.81
CA ARG A 402 -10.91 25.65 -8.07
C ARG A 402 -11.36 26.71 -9.07
N SER A 403 -11.56 27.95 -8.60
CA SER A 403 -11.87 29.13 -9.43
C SER A 403 -10.67 30.04 -9.55
#